data_AF-A0A429AAT5-F1
#
_entry.id   AF-A0A429AAT5-F1
#
_cell.length_a   1.000
_cell.length_b   1.000
_cell.length_c   1.000
_cell.angle_alpha   90.00
_cell.angle_beta   90.00
_cell.angle_gamma   90.00
#
_symmetry.space_group_name_H-M   'P 1'
#
loop_
_entity.id
_entity.type
_entity.pdbx_description
1 polymer ?
#
loop_
_entity_poly.entity_id
_entity_poly.type
_entity_poly.pdbx_seq_one_letter_code
_entity_poly.pdbx_strand_id
1 'polypeptide(L)'
;MDELPAVRVPDLGREAARDLTRARDDVRADLMRARDRVAELLLRRGIVYTDGRAWTAAHHLWLTGHRFDVFGLRVAYGEALETVPALEARRMRLDAAITDSPLNRCGLRWSAGWPACAG
;
A
#
# COMPACT_ATOMS: atom_id res chain seq x y z
N MET A 1 -28.44 20.63 -27.30
CA MET A 1 -27.31 19.96 -27.97
C MET A 1 -26.14 20.24 -27.05
N ASP A 2 -25.85 19.31 -26.14
CA ASP A 2 -24.86 19.51 -25.10
C ASP A 2 -23.45 19.44 -25.70
N GLU A 3 -22.76 20.57 -25.68
CA GLU A 3 -21.38 20.70 -26.13
C GLU A 3 -20.47 20.15 -25.02
N LEU A 4 -19.81 19.01 -25.29
CA LEU A 4 -18.86 18.43 -24.34
C LEU A 4 -17.67 19.39 -24.19
N PRO A 5 -17.29 19.80 -22.97
CA PRO A 5 -16.15 20.69 -22.78
C PRO A 5 -14.88 20.04 -23.33
N ALA A 6 -14.06 20.83 -24.02
CA ALA A 6 -12.84 20.37 -24.65
C ALA A 6 -11.94 19.63 -23.64
N VAL A 7 -11.68 18.34 -23.92
CA VAL A 7 -10.82 17.51 -23.10
C VAL A 7 -9.37 17.97 -23.30
N ARG A 8 -8.81 18.67 -22.30
CA ARG A 8 -7.39 19.01 -22.29
C ARG A 8 -6.58 17.78 -21.86
N VAL A 9 -5.75 17.26 -22.75
CA VAL A 9 -4.79 16.20 -22.43
C VAL A 9 -3.75 16.76 -21.44
N PRO A 10 -3.51 16.10 -20.30
CA PRO A 10 -2.46 16.49 -19.36
C PRO A 10 -1.08 16.42 -20.00
N ASP A 11 -0.16 17.27 -19.56
CA ASP A 11 1.25 17.11 -19.91
C ASP A 11 1.83 15.82 -19.30
N LEU A 12 2.91 15.32 -19.90
CA LEU A 12 3.55 14.06 -19.50
C LEU A 12 4.01 14.06 -18.03
N GLY A 13 4.45 15.20 -17.51
CA GLY A 13 4.90 15.31 -16.12
C GLY A 13 3.75 15.10 -15.13
N ARG A 14 2.58 15.69 -15.43
CA ARG A 14 1.37 15.52 -14.62
C ARG A 14 0.84 14.09 -14.65
N GLU A 15 0.89 13.42 -15.79
CA GLU A 15 0.46 12.02 -15.87
C GLU A 15 1.44 11.10 -15.11
N ALA A 16 2.75 11.33 -15.21
CA ALA A 16 3.74 10.61 -14.41
C ALA A 16 3.53 10.78 -12.90
N ALA A 17 3.16 11.98 -12.43
CA ALA A 17 2.84 12.21 -11.01
C ALA A 17 1.56 11.47 -10.57
N ARG A 18 0.58 11.34 -11.45
CA ARG A 18 -0.63 10.53 -11.20
C ARG A 18 -0.31 9.05 -11.15
N ASP A 19 0.54 8.55 -12.04
CA ASP A 19 0.94 7.15 -12.06
C ASP A 19 1.66 6.73 -10.78
N LEU A 20 2.51 7.60 -10.21
CA LEU A 20 3.10 7.36 -8.89
C LEU A 20 2.03 7.21 -7.79
N THR A 21 1.00 8.03 -7.83
CA THR A 21 -0.10 8.00 -6.86
C THR A 21 -0.93 6.72 -7.01
N ARG A 22 -1.29 6.37 -8.25
CA ARG A 22 -2.01 5.12 -8.57
C ARG A 22 -1.21 3.92 -8.11
N ALA A 23 0.09 3.86 -8.42
CA ALA A 23 0.97 2.79 -7.98
C ALA A 23 1.04 2.68 -6.45
N ARG A 24 1.00 3.80 -5.72
CA ARG A 24 0.94 3.78 -4.25
C ARG A 24 -0.39 3.22 -3.74
N ASP A 25 -1.49 3.61 -4.35
CA ASP A 25 -2.82 3.14 -3.96
C ASP A 25 -2.99 1.63 -4.24
N ASP A 26 -2.45 1.14 -5.35
CA ASP A 26 -2.36 -0.30 -5.64
C ASP A 26 -1.60 -1.05 -4.56
N VAL A 27 -0.42 -0.54 -4.16
CA VAL A 27 0.39 -1.14 -3.09
C VAL A 27 -0.33 -1.09 -1.74
N ARG A 28 -1.12 -0.05 -1.46
CA ARG A 28 -1.93 0.02 -0.24
C ARG A 28 -3.00 -1.08 -0.23
N ALA A 29 -3.67 -1.31 -1.36
CA ALA A 29 -4.64 -2.39 -1.50
C ALA A 29 -3.97 -3.77 -1.36
N ASP A 30 -2.80 -3.96 -1.97
CA ASP A 30 -2.00 -5.19 -1.84
C ASP A 30 -1.57 -5.44 -0.40
N LEU A 31 -1.13 -4.40 0.31
CA LEU A 31 -0.71 -4.51 1.70
C LEU A 31 -1.86 -4.95 2.60
N MET A 32 -3.06 -4.40 2.39
CA MET A 32 -4.26 -4.87 3.10
C MET A 32 -4.52 -6.36 2.82
N ARG A 33 -4.50 -6.76 1.56
CA ARG A 33 -4.71 -8.17 1.15
C ARG A 33 -3.65 -9.11 1.76
N ALA A 34 -2.39 -8.70 1.80
CA ALA A 34 -1.32 -9.50 2.41
C ALA A 34 -1.55 -9.68 3.92
N ARG A 35 -1.94 -8.60 4.60
CA ARG A 35 -2.27 -8.59 6.02
C ARG A 35 -3.46 -9.50 6.34
N ASP A 36 -4.51 -9.43 5.52
CA ASP A 36 -5.70 -10.26 5.67
C ASP A 36 -5.37 -11.75 5.48
N ARG A 37 -4.53 -12.11 4.50
CA ARG A 37 -4.09 -13.50 4.29
C ARG A 37 -3.40 -14.08 5.53
N VAL A 38 -2.53 -13.30 6.17
CA VAL A 38 -1.85 -13.71 7.42
C VAL A 38 -2.87 -13.91 8.54
N ALA A 39 -3.76 -12.93 8.73
CA ALA A 39 -4.79 -13.00 9.77
C ALA A 39 -5.73 -14.18 9.58
N GLU A 40 -6.22 -14.41 8.35
CA GLU A 40 -7.12 -15.51 8.02
C GLU A 40 -6.45 -16.88 8.25
N LEU A 41 -5.17 -17.03 7.88
CA LEU A 41 -4.42 -18.25 8.16
C LEU A 41 -4.39 -18.55 9.67
N LEU A 42 -4.15 -17.55 10.51
CA LEU A 42 -4.14 -17.71 11.97
C LEU A 42 -5.54 -17.99 12.53
N LEU A 43 -6.56 -17.27 12.06
CA LEU A 43 -7.95 -17.41 12.49
C LEU A 43 -8.51 -18.81 12.23
N ARG A 44 -8.22 -19.41 11.07
CA ARG A 44 -8.61 -20.79 10.73
C ARG A 44 -8.06 -21.84 11.71
N ARG A 45 -7.10 -21.46 12.56
CA ARG A 45 -6.47 -22.31 13.60
C ARG A 45 -6.79 -21.86 15.02
N GLY A 46 -7.69 -20.89 15.17
CA GLY A 46 -8.05 -20.34 16.48
C GLY A 46 -6.96 -19.48 17.12
N ILE A 47 -5.96 -19.04 16.36
CA ILE A 47 -4.87 -18.19 16.87
C ILE A 47 -5.28 -16.73 16.65
N VAL A 48 -5.39 -15.97 17.75
CA VAL A 48 -5.83 -14.57 17.73
C VAL A 48 -4.86 -13.73 18.55
N TYR A 49 -4.49 -12.56 18.02
CA TYR A 49 -3.70 -11.58 18.75
C TYR A 49 -4.59 -10.73 19.66
N THR A 50 -4.32 -10.71 20.96
CA THR A 50 -5.11 -9.96 21.96
C THR A 50 -4.34 -8.83 22.64
N ASP A 51 -3.02 -8.77 22.45
CA ASP A 51 -2.12 -7.92 23.25
C ASP A 51 -1.98 -6.50 22.65
N GLY A 52 -3.08 -5.96 22.10
CA GLY A 52 -3.17 -4.59 21.62
C GLY A 52 -3.34 -4.44 20.11
N ARG A 53 -2.69 -3.43 19.53
CA ARG A 53 -2.90 -3.04 18.13
C ARG A 53 -2.13 -3.94 17.16
N ALA A 54 -2.85 -4.48 16.18
CA ALA A 54 -2.27 -5.20 15.05
C ALA A 54 -1.34 -4.30 14.21
N TRP A 55 -0.41 -4.95 13.52
CA TRP A 55 0.57 -4.34 12.59
C TRP A 55 1.48 -3.29 13.27
N THR A 56 1.75 -3.49 14.55
CA THR A 56 2.80 -2.80 15.32
C THR A 56 4.07 -3.66 15.39
N ALA A 57 5.17 -3.10 15.90
CA ALA A 57 6.39 -3.88 16.13
C ALA A 57 6.16 -5.09 17.07
N ALA A 58 5.33 -4.92 18.11
CA ALA A 58 4.95 -6.01 19.01
C ALA A 58 4.18 -7.12 18.29
N HIS A 59 3.19 -6.75 17.46
CA HIS A 59 2.46 -7.72 16.64
C HIS A 59 3.39 -8.43 15.65
N HIS A 60 4.32 -7.71 15.01
CA HIS A 60 5.27 -8.32 14.07
C HIS A 60 6.18 -9.33 14.77
N LEU A 61 6.70 -9.00 15.96
CA LEU A 61 7.51 -9.94 16.75
C LEU A 61 6.71 -11.20 17.08
N TRP A 62 5.46 -11.03 17.54
CA TRP A 62 4.54 -12.14 17.79
C TRP A 62 4.31 -13.02 16.55
N LEU A 63 4.03 -12.41 15.39
CA LEU A 63 3.86 -13.12 14.12
C LEU A 63 5.10 -13.96 13.77
N THR A 64 6.30 -13.38 13.86
CA THR A 64 7.55 -14.08 13.54
C THR A 64 7.90 -15.20 14.54
N GLY A 65 7.25 -15.22 15.71
CA GLY A 65 7.42 -16.25 16.73
C GLY A 65 6.68 -17.56 16.42
N HIS A 66 5.68 -17.54 15.54
CA HIS A 66 4.92 -18.75 15.23
C HIS A 66 5.76 -19.80 14.50
N ARG A 67 5.57 -21.06 14.90
CA ARG A 67 6.13 -22.24 14.25
C ARG A 67 4.98 -23.21 14.00
N PHE A 68 4.95 -23.79 12.80
CA PHE A 68 3.92 -24.72 12.38
C PHE A 68 4.57 -26.03 11.94
N ASP A 69 4.07 -27.15 12.43
CA ASP A 69 4.62 -28.48 12.10
C ASP A 69 4.20 -28.93 10.69
N VAL A 70 2.97 -28.62 10.31
CA VAL A 70 2.41 -28.92 9.00
C VAL A 70 3.14 -28.11 7.92
N PHE A 71 3.86 -28.80 7.03
CA PHE A 71 4.69 -28.18 5.99
C PHE A 71 3.94 -27.16 5.13
N GLY A 72 2.78 -27.55 4.57
CA GLY A 72 2.02 -26.66 3.68
C GLY A 72 1.57 -25.38 4.37
N LEU A 73 1.23 -25.46 5.66
CA LEU A 73 0.91 -24.28 6.46
C LEU A 73 2.14 -23.42 6.72
N ARG A 74 3.26 -24.04 7.12
CA ARG A 74 4.52 -23.32 7.37
C ARG A 74 4.96 -22.51 6.15
N VAL A 75 4.90 -23.11 4.96
CA VAL A 75 5.22 -22.43 3.70
C VAL A 75 4.21 -21.32 3.42
N ALA A 76 2.89 -21.62 3.42
CA ALA A 76 1.87 -20.62 3.11
C ALA A 76 1.90 -19.42 4.07
N TYR A 77 2.13 -19.67 5.36
CA TYR A 77 2.26 -18.61 6.36
C TYR A 77 3.52 -17.78 6.19
N GLY A 78 4.67 -18.43 5.93
CA GLY A 78 5.94 -17.76 5.68
C GLY A 78 5.84 -16.81 4.49
N GLU A 79 5.37 -17.30 3.35
CA GLU A 79 5.18 -16.50 2.13
C GLU A 79 4.24 -15.31 2.34
N ALA A 80 3.11 -15.54 3.04
CA ALA A 80 2.16 -14.48 3.34
C ALA A 80 2.77 -13.42 4.27
N LEU A 81 3.53 -13.84 5.28
CA LEU A 81 4.16 -12.94 6.25
C LEU A 81 5.29 -12.13 5.62
N GLU A 82 6.16 -12.74 4.80
CA GLU A 82 7.27 -12.08 4.11
C GLU A 82 6.80 -11.04 3.07
N THR A 83 5.61 -11.25 2.49
CA THR A 83 5.00 -10.30 1.55
C THR A 83 4.74 -8.93 2.21
N VAL A 84 4.40 -8.91 3.50
CA VAL A 84 4.05 -7.67 4.22
C VAL A 84 5.20 -6.65 4.24
N PRO A 85 6.41 -6.97 4.77
CA PRO A 85 7.52 -6.02 4.77
C PRO A 85 7.98 -5.65 3.36
N ALA A 86 7.88 -6.56 2.38
CA ALA A 86 8.20 -6.26 0.98
C ALA A 86 7.28 -5.16 0.40
N LEU A 87 5.97 -5.25 0.66
CA LEU A 87 4.99 -4.24 0.26
C LEU A 87 5.14 -2.93 1.03
N GLU A 88 5.48 -2.98 2.32
CA GLU A 88 5.78 -1.79 3.12
C GLU A 88 7.00 -1.04 2.57
N ALA A 89 8.07 -1.76 2.22
CA ALA A 89 9.25 -1.19 1.59
C ALA A 89 8.93 -0.59 0.20
N ARG A 90 8.09 -1.26 -0.60
CA ARG A 90 7.62 -0.72 -1.89
C ARG A 90 6.83 0.56 -1.71
N ARG A 91 5.90 0.60 -0.74
CA ARG A 91 5.13 1.81 -0.40
C ARG A 91 6.06 2.95 0.00
N MET A 92 7.05 2.68 0.84
CA MET A 92 8.02 3.69 1.30
C MET A 92 8.82 4.28 0.12
N ARG A 93 9.26 3.45 -0.83
CA ARG A 93 9.94 3.93 -2.05
C ARG A 93 9.02 4.82 -2.90
N LEU A 94 7.75 4.46 -3.04
CA LEU A 94 6.76 5.26 -3.76
C LEU A 94 6.45 6.57 -3.04
N ASP A 95 6.30 6.54 -1.72
CA ASP A 95 6.11 7.75 -0.91
C ASP A 95 7.29 8.71 -1.07
N ALA A 96 8.53 8.20 -1.02
CA ALA A 96 9.72 9.00 -1.26
C ALA A 96 9.76 9.59 -2.69
N ALA A 97 9.43 8.79 -3.72
CA ALA A 97 9.38 9.26 -5.10
C ALA A 97 8.28 10.31 -5.33
N ILE A 98 7.12 10.15 -4.67
CA ILE A 98 6.07 11.16 -4.68
C ILE A 98 6.59 12.43 -4.04
N THR A 99 7.25 12.35 -2.87
CA THR A 99 7.87 13.48 -2.17
C THR A 99 8.93 14.20 -3.00
N ASP A 100 9.71 13.48 -3.79
CA ASP A 100 10.75 14.05 -4.66
C ASP A 100 10.23 14.53 -6.03
N SER A 101 8.95 14.32 -6.35
CA SER A 101 8.42 14.80 -7.62
C SER A 101 8.39 16.34 -7.65
N PRO A 102 9.02 17.01 -8.63
CA PRO A 102 9.10 18.48 -8.71
C PRO A 102 7.74 19.18 -8.71
N LEU A 103 6.71 18.54 -9.29
CA LEU A 103 5.34 19.05 -9.30
C LEU A 103 4.69 19.04 -7.89
N ASN A 104 5.23 18.25 -6.97
CA ASN A 104 4.74 18.17 -5.59
C ASN A 104 5.40 19.24 -4.69
N ARG A 105 6.63 19.65 -5.01
CA ARG A 105 7.45 20.50 -4.14
C ARG A 105 6.96 21.93 -4.09
N CYS A 106 6.04 22.30 -4.98
CA CYS A 106 5.46 23.63 -5.08
C CYS A 106 4.42 23.95 -3.98
N GLY A 107 4.38 23.20 -2.88
CA GLY A 107 3.65 23.60 -1.66
C GLY A 107 2.14 23.36 -1.68
N LEU A 108 1.62 22.56 -2.62
CA LEU A 108 0.20 22.21 -2.65
C LEU A 108 -0.03 20.84 -2.00
N ARG A 109 -0.46 20.90 -0.73
CA ARG A 109 -0.96 19.78 0.06
C ARG A 109 -2.13 19.12 -0.69
N TRP A 110 -1.97 17.84 -1.00
CA TRP A 110 -2.87 17.07 -1.85
C TRP A 110 -4.24 16.88 -1.19
N SER A 111 -5.25 17.62 -1.68
CA SER A 111 -6.67 17.32 -1.48
C SER A 111 -7.26 16.70 -2.74
N ALA A 112 -8.12 15.70 -2.54
CA ALA A 112 -8.73 14.88 -3.58
C ALA A 112 -9.45 15.72 -4.65
N GLY A 113 -9.15 15.45 -5.92
CA GLY A 113 -9.72 16.13 -7.09
C GLY A 113 -8.88 17.32 -7.54
N TRP A 114 -8.03 17.15 -8.54
CA TRP A 114 -7.12 18.21 -8.99
C TRP A 114 -7.29 18.60 -10.45
N PRO A 115 -7.83 19.82 -10.69
CA PRO A 115 -7.42 20.72 -11.75
C PRO A 115 -6.86 22.02 -11.14
N ALA A 116 -5.53 22.19 -11.00
CA ALA A 116 -4.90 23.52 -10.94
C ALA A 116 -3.37 23.44 -10.98
N CYS A 117 -2.81 23.52 -12.19
CA CYS A 117 -1.68 24.38 -12.53
C CYS A 117 -1.92 24.70 -14.01
N ALA A 118 -2.69 25.76 -14.28
CA ALA A 118 -2.76 26.37 -15.60
C ALA A 118 -1.73 27.50 -15.60
N GLY A 119 -0.66 27.32 -16.39
CA GLY A 119 0.07 28.44 -16.98
C GLY A 119 -0.69 28.90 -18.22
#